data_AF-A0A9W6NP26-F1
#
_entry.id   AF-A0A9W6NP26-F1
#
_cell.length_a   1.000
_cell.length_b   1.000
_cell.length_c   1.000
_cell.angle_alpha   90.00
_cell.angle_beta   90.00
_cell.angle_gamma   90.00
#
_symmetry.space_group_name_H-M   'P 1'
#
loop_
_entity.id
_entity.type
_entity.pdbx_description
1 polymer ?
#
loop_
_entity_poly.entity_id
_entity_poly.type
_entity_poly.pdbx_seq_one_letter_code
_entity_poly.pdbx_strand_id
1 'polypeptide(L)'
;MAARKIDRNDTVSGCPVAHDGDGVWRLRGYSAGRALLRSTDTVQAGMNVEGIEKMPKRIRRPVLYRDGEEHREHRRQTARYFTPRRVDAAYRALMERIADEQLDRLRRHGCATCRVSRAGGPGRRAGRRRRAGTSRRPGPVAGRAAPAPAG
;
A
#
# COMPACT_ATOMS: atom_id res chain seq x y z
N MET A 1 -29.37 3.96 18.98
CA MET A 1 -28.75 2.77 18.35
C MET A 1 -27.32 2.63 18.85
N ALA A 2 -26.99 1.56 19.58
CA ALA A 2 -25.62 1.31 20.02
C ALA A 2 -24.79 0.83 18.82
N ALA A 3 -23.75 1.57 18.45
CA ALA A 3 -22.85 1.17 17.39
C ALA A 3 -22.19 -0.17 17.78
N ARG A 4 -22.36 -1.20 16.94
CA ARG A 4 -21.71 -2.50 17.14
C ARG A 4 -20.20 -2.28 17.21
N LYS A 5 -19.62 -2.51 18.39
CA LYS A 5 -18.16 -2.44 18.58
C LYS A 5 -17.55 -3.53 17.72
N ILE A 6 -16.83 -3.12 16.67
CA ILE A 6 -16.07 -4.05 15.82
C ILE A 6 -15.10 -4.79 16.74
N ASP A 7 -15.16 -6.12 16.74
CA ASP A 7 -14.19 -6.94 17.46
C ASP A 7 -12.79 -6.70 16.86
N ARG A 8 -11.84 -6.39 17.74
CA ARG A 8 -10.46 -6.02 17.39
C ARG A 8 -9.48 -7.10 17.80
N ASN A 9 -9.99 -8.31 18.07
CA ASN A 9 -9.16 -9.44 18.44
C ASN A 9 -8.28 -9.87 17.25
N ASP A 10 -7.05 -10.27 17.54
CA ASP A 10 -6.14 -10.78 16.52
C ASP A 10 -6.53 -12.21 16.16
N THR A 11 -7.15 -12.39 15.01
CA THR A 11 -7.56 -13.70 14.49
C THR A 11 -6.43 -14.47 13.81
N VAL A 12 -5.21 -13.91 13.80
CA VAL A 12 -4.06 -14.47 13.11
C VAL A 12 -3.26 -15.33 14.07
N SER A 13 -3.19 -16.64 13.79
CA SER A 13 -2.28 -17.55 14.48
C SER A 13 -0.89 -17.51 13.82
N GLY A 14 0.17 -17.37 14.63
CA GLY A 14 1.56 -17.28 14.18
C GLY A 14 2.09 -15.84 14.01
N CYS A 15 3.29 -15.71 13.45
CA CYS A 15 3.92 -14.39 13.27
C CYS A 15 3.07 -13.51 12.33
N PRO A 16 2.67 -12.30 12.77
CA PRO A 16 1.85 -11.39 11.97
C PRO A 16 2.61 -10.76 10.80
N VAL A 17 3.94 -10.84 10.80
CA VAL A 17 4.83 -10.25 9.81
C VAL A 17 5.41 -11.36 8.92
N ALA A 18 5.26 -11.23 7.61
CA ALA A 18 5.86 -12.14 6.63
C ALA A 18 6.61 -11.36 5.56
N HIS A 19 7.83 -11.77 5.26
CA HIS A 19 8.61 -11.26 4.13
C HIS A 19 8.29 -12.10 2.89
N ASP A 20 7.85 -11.47 1.80
CA ASP A 20 7.65 -12.17 0.55
C ASP A 20 8.91 -12.21 -0.33
N GLY A 21 8.88 -13.08 -1.35
CA GLY A 21 10.02 -13.26 -2.25
C GLY A 21 10.28 -12.08 -3.19
N ASP A 22 9.42 -11.06 -3.18
CA ASP A 22 9.50 -9.88 -4.04
C ASP A 22 10.02 -8.66 -3.24
N GLY A 23 10.45 -8.86 -1.98
CA GLY A 23 11.03 -7.83 -1.12
C GLY A 23 10.01 -7.00 -0.34
N VAL A 24 8.74 -7.40 -0.34
CA VAL A 24 7.64 -6.70 0.33
C VAL A 24 7.31 -7.39 1.65
N TRP A 25 7.13 -6.57 2.69
CA TRP A 25 6.70 -7.04 4.01
C TRP A 25 5.18 -6.99 4.11
N ARG A 26 4.57 -8.14 4.39
CA ARG A 26 3.13 -8.27 4.63
C ARG A 26 2.85 -8.38 6.11
N LEU A 27 2.07 -7.43 6.63
CA LEU A 27 1.56 -7.47 8.00
C LEU A 27 0.10 -7.94 8.01
N ARG A 28 -0.23 -8.78 8.97
CA ARG A 28 -1.58 -9.28 9.27
C ARG A 28 -1.89 -9.03 10.73
N GLY A 29 -3.16 -9.00 11.09
CA GLY A 29 -3.60 -8.77 12.46
C GLY A 29 -3.78 -7.29 12.77
N TYR A 30 -4.71 -7.02 13.68
CA TYR A 30 -5.11 -5.68 14.08
C TYR A 30 -4.01 -4.98 14.88
N SER A 31 -3.41 -5.67 15.85
CA SER A 31 -2.39 -5.07 16.73
C SER A 31 -1.16 -4.61 15.95
N ALA A 32 -0.58 -5.50 15.14
CA ALA A 32 0.57 -5.22 14.30
C ALA A 32 0.29 -4.12 13.27
N GLY A 33 -0.88 -4.18 12.60
CA GLY A 33 -1.29 -3.13 11.67
C GLY A 33 -1.49 -1.77 12.34
N ARG A 34 -2.09 -1.74 13.54
CA ARG A 34 -2.26 -0.51 14.31
C ARG A 34 -0.93 0.07 14.77
N ALA A 35 0.01 -0.75 15.23
CA ALA A 35 1.33 -0.30 15.62
C ALA A 35 2.06 0.36 14.44
N LEU A 36 2.06 -0.31 13.29
CA LEU A 36 2.69 0.21 12.07
C LEU A 36 2.05 1.53 11.60
N LEU A 37 0.72 1.58 11.46
CA LEU A 37 0.00 2.76 10.95
C LEU A 37 0.06 3.98 11.89
N ARG A 38 0.50 3.80 13.13
CA ARG A 38 0.70 4.90 14.09
C ARG A 38 2.17 5.30 14.24
N SER A 39 3.11 4.50 13.74
CA SER A 39 4.51 4.88 13.67
C SER A 39 4.69 6.01 12.66
N THR A 40 5.67 6.86 12.93
CA THR A 40 6.13 7.93 12.03
C THR A 40 7.36 7.52 11.21
N ASP A 41 7.83 6.28 11.37
CA ASP A 41 9.07 5.77 10.76
C ASP A 41 8.83 5.23 9.35
N THR A 42 7.56 5.16 8.94
CA THR A 42 7.16 4.76 7.60
C THR A 42 6.54 5.93 6.85
N VAL A 43 6.96 6.12 5.61
CA VAL A 43 6.34 7.06 4.66
C VAL A 43 5.38 6.31 3.75
N GLN A 44 4.37 7.01 3.25
CA GLN A 44 3.41 6.38 2.35
C GLN A 44 4.00 6.18 0.95
N ALA A 45 4.03 4.93 0.50
CA ALA A 45 4.41 4.54 -0.86
C ALA A 45 3.22 3.95 -1.63
N GLY A 46 3.20 4.08 -2.96
CA GLY A 46 2.13 3.57 -3.83
C GLY A 46 0.99 4.57 -4.11
N MET A 47 -0.09 4.11 -4.75
CA MET A 47 -1.19 4.95 -5.30
C MET A 47 -0.78 5.91 -6.44
N ASN A 48 0.12 5.50 -7.34
CA ASN A 48 0.73 6.34 -8.38
C ASN A 48 1.63 7.45 -7.82
N VAL A 49 2.32 7.20 -6.70
CA VAL A 49 3.29 8.13 -6.11
C VAL A 49 4.41 8.49 -7.11
N GLU A 50 4.71 7.58 -8.02
CA GLU A 50 5.72 7.72 -9.07
C GLU A 50 5.33 8.81 -10.09
N GLY A 51 4.04 9.13 -10.20
CA GLY A 51 3.54 10.24 -11.02
C GLY A 51 3.70 11.61 -10.35
N ILE A 52 3.91 11.65 -9.03
CA ILE A 52 3.98 12.89 -8.25
C ILE A 52 5.32 13.58 -8.43
N GLU A 53 6.42 12.83 -8.59
CA GLU A 53 7.73 13.39 -8.93
C GLU A 53 7.70 14.12 -10.28
N LYS A 54 6.80 13.70 -11.18
CA LYS A 54 6.59 14.28 -12.50
C LYS A 54 5.56 15.41 -12.50
N MET A 55 4.90 15.71 -11.38
CA MET A 55 3.96 16.81 -11.31
C MET A 55 4.71 18.15 -11.38
N PRO A 56 4.18 19.15 -12.13
CA PRO A 56 4.76 20.48 -12.13
C PRO A 56 4.89 21.02 -10.70
N LYS A 57 6.04 21.61 -10.36
CA LYS A 57 6.32 22.18 -9.03
C LYS A 57 5.26 23.20 -8.54
N ARG A 58 4.45 23.73 -9.45
CA ARG A 58 3.32 24.65 -9.19
C ARG A 58 2.09 23.95 -8.61
N ILE A 59 1.96 22.63 -8.75
CA ILE A 59 0.80 21.89 -8.23
C ILE A 59 1.14 21.34 -6.84
N ARG A 60 0.35 21.73 -5.86
CA ARG A 60 0.52 21.30 -4.47
C ARG A 60 0.22 19.80 -4.36
N ARG A 61 1.22 19.01 -3.93
CA ARG A 61 1.08 17.56 -3.68
C ARG A 61 -0.15 17.29 -2.79
N PRO A 62 -0.99 16.28 -3.10
CA PRO A 62 -2.12 15.92 -2.23
C PRO A 62 -1.69 15.56 -0.81
N VAL A 63 -2.56 15.82 0.18
CA VAL A 63 -2.32 15.52 1.61
C VAL A 63 -1.93 14.06 1.85
N LEU A 64 -2.41 13.15 0.99
CA LEU A 64 -2.15 11.73 1.04
C LEU A 64 -0.67 11.35 0.87
N TYR A 65 0.18 12.24 0.34
CA TYR A 65 1.60 11.97 0.09
C TYR A 65 2.53 12.91 0.86
N ARG A 66 1.97 13.61 1.84
CA ARG A 66 2.70 14.49 2.74
C ARG A 66 2.78 13.78 4.08
N ASP A 67 3.94 13.84 4.72
CA ASP A 67 4.17 13.33 6.07
C ASP A 67 4.61 14.48 6.99
N GLY A 68 4.62 14.25 8.30
CA GLY A 68 5.09 15.23 9.28
C GLY A 68 4.15 16.43 9.49
N GLU A 69 4.72 17.60 9.80
CA GLU A 69 3.97 18.80 10.20
C GLU A 69 3.08 19.36 9.07
N GLU A 70 3.56 19.29 7.84
CA GLU A 70 2.79 19.76 6.68
C GLU A 70 1.50 18.95 6.50
N HIS A 71 1.57 17.63 6.73
CA HIS A 71 0.39 16.76 6.74
C HIS A 71 -0.60 17.14 7.83
N ARG A 72 -0.10 17.44 9.05
CA ARG A 72 -0.94 17.81 10.19
C ARG A 72 -1.69 19.11 9.93
N GLU A 73 -1.01 20.11 9.39
CA GLU A 73 -1.61 21.41 9.08
C GLU A 73 -2.67 21.29 7.97
N HIS A 74 -2.39 20.51 6.93
CA HIS A 74 -3.36 20.22 5.88
C HIS A 74 -4.60 19.52 6.41
N ARG A 75 -4.40 18.49 7.24
CA ARG A 75 -5.50 17.80 7.92
C ARG A 75 -6.33 18.75 8.76
N ARG A 76 -5.70 19.66 9.52
CA ARG A 76 -6.40 20.67 10.33
C ARG A 76 -7.26 21.58 9.45
N GLN A 77 -6.70 22.09 8.35
CA GLN A 77 -7.43 22.98 7.43
C GLN A 77 -8.62 22.30 6.76
N THR A 78 -8.46 21.03 6.37
CA THR A 78 -9.52 20.27 5.69
C THR A 78 -10.58 19.72 6.67
N ALA A 79 -10.23 19.46 7.93
CA ALA A 79 -11.11 18.82 8.91
C ALA A 79 -12.47 19.52 9.10
N ARG A 80 -12.51 20.85 8.97
CA ARG A 80 -13.76 21.63 9.12
C ARG A 80 -14.88 21.21 8.14
N TYR A 81 -14.50 20.75 6.95
CA TYR A 81 -15.46 20.27 5.95
C TYR A 81 -16.00 18.88 6.27
N PHE A 82 -15.27 18.09 7.07
CA PHE A 82 -15.61 16.71 7.41
C PHE A 82 -16.11 16.55 8.85
N THR A 83 -16.52 17.65 9.50
CA THR A 83 -17.15 17.56 10.83
C THR A 83 -18.50 16.84 10.73
N PRO A 84 -18.90 16.03 11.74
CA PRO A 84 -20.17 15.29 11.68
C PRO A 84 -21.37 16.18 11.34
N ARG A 85 -21.47 17.35 11.99
CA ARG A 85 -22.53 18.34 11.73
C ARG A 85 -22.50 18.90 10.31
N ARG A 86 -21.31 19.19 9.76
CA ARG A 86 -21.19 19.71 8.38
C ARG A 86 -21.58 18.64 7.37
N VAL A 87 -21.14 17.40 7.56
CA VAL A 87 -21.47 16.28 6.69
C VAL A 87 -22.98 16.02 6.68
N ASP A 88 -23.59 16.02 7.86
CA ASP A 88 -25.01 15.81 8.03
C ASP A 88 -25.84 16.92 7.36
N ALA A 89 -25.52 18.19 7.63
CA ALA A 89 -26.29 19.31 7.13
C ALA A 89 -26.06 19.63 5.65
N ALA A 90 -24.83 19.45 5.14
CA ALA A 90 -24.46 19.90 3.81
C ALA A 90 -24.41 18.79 2.75
N TYR A 91 -24.15 17.54 3.14
CA TYR A 91 -23.87 16.46 2.19
C TYR A 91 -24.84 15.29 2.25
N ARG A 92 -25.51 15.03 3.39
CA ARG A 92 -26.42 13.89 3.54
C ARG A 92 -27.49 13.84 2.46
N ALA A 93 -28.25 14.91 2.27
CA ALA A 93 -29.34 14.95 1.29
C ALA A 93 -28.84 14.72 -0.15
N LEU A 94 -27.63 15.20 -0.48
CA LEU A 94 -26.99 14.95 -1.77
C LEU A 94 -26.64 13.46 -1.94
N MET A 95 -26.06 12.84 -0.91
CA MET A 95 -25.72 11.41 -0.92
C MET A 95 -26.97 10.55 -1.06
N GLU A 96 -28.03 10.87 -0.32
CA GLU A 96 -29.32 10.17 -0.35
C GLU A 96 -29.96 10.27 -1.73
N ARG A 97 -30.06 11.48 -2.29
CA ARG A 97 -30.59 11.68 -3.65
C ARG A 97 -29.84 10.86 -4.70
N ILE A 98 -28.51 10.91 -4.71
CA ILE A 98 -27.70 10.16 -5.68
C ILE A 98 -27.87 8.66 -5.49
N ALA A 99 -27.92 8.19 -4.23
CA ALA A 99 -28.14 6.78 -3.93
C ALA A 99 -29.51 6.32 -4.44
N ASP A 100 -30.58 7.09 -4.17
CA ASP A 100 -31.93 6.80 -4.66
C ASP A 100 -31.99 6.75 -6.18
N GLU A 101 -31.36 7.71 -6.87
CA GLU A 101 -31.26 7.72 -8.33
C GLU A 101 -30.58 6.44 -8.87
N GLN A 102 -29.51 5.97 -8.21
CA GLN A 102 -28.85 4.71 -8.60
C GLN A 102 -29.73 3.50 -8.30
N LEU A 103 -30.37 3.45 -7.14
CA LEU A 103 -31.27 2.36 -6.76
C LEU A 103 -32.46 2.26 -7.73
N ASP A 104 -33.02 3.39 -8.16
CA ASP A 104 -34.13 3.40 -9.10
C ASP A 104 -33.72 2.90 -10.49
N ARG A 105 -32.48 3.17 -10.92
CA ARG A 105 -31.93 2.54 -12.13
C ARG A 105 -31.88 1.03 -11.98
N LEU A 106 -31.35 0.54 -10.86
CA LEU A 106 -31.27 -0.90 -10.59
C LEU A 106 -32.65 -1.55 -10.54
N ARG A 107 -33.62 -0.92 -9.87
CA ARG A 107 -35.02 -1.38 -9.79
C ARG A 107 -35.66 -1.47 -11.18
N ARG A 108 -35.47 -0.46 -12.03
CA ARG A 108 -36.01 -0.45 -13.41
C ARG A 108 -35.42 -1.55 -14.28
N HIS A 109 -34.12 -1.83 -14.15
CA HIS A 109 -33.45 -2.83 -14.97
C HIS A 109 -33.60 -4.26 -14.42
N GLY A 110 -33.99 -4.42 -13.15
CA GLY A 110 -34.16 -5.74 -12.50
C GLY A 110 -32.87 -6.53 -12.30
N CYS A 111 -31.72 -6.00 -12.75
CA CYS A 111 -30.41 -6.60 -12.61
C CYS A 111 -29.34 -5.53 -12.37
N ALA A 112 -28.32 -5.90 -11.59
CA ALA A 112 -27.15 -5.08 -11.34
C ALA A 112 -25.91 -5.96 -11.48
N THR A 113 -24.90 -5.50 -12.21
CA THR A 113 -23.59 -6.15 -12.19
C THR A 113 -22.85 -5.71 -10.93
N CYS A 114 -23.10 -6.38 -9.82
CA CYS A 114 -22.27 -6.24 -8.61
C CYS A 114 -20.96 -6.99 -8.82
N ARG A 115 -20.01 -6.38 -9.56
CA ARG A 115 -18.65 -6.92 -9.62
C ARG A 115 -17.96 -6.59 -8.30
N VAL A 116 -17.95 -7.54 -7.38
CA VAL A 116 -17.05 -7.49 -6.22
C VAL A 116 -15.65 -7.79 -6.76
N SER A 117 -14.90 -6.73 -7.08
CA SER A 117 -13.48 -6.84 -7.33
C SER A 117 -12.83 -7.33 -6.04
N ARG A 118 -12.47 -8.62 -5.96
CA ARG A 118 -11.55 -9.08 -4.92
C ARG A 118 -10.30 -8.22 -5.04
N ALA A 119 -10.03 -7.39 -4.03
CA ALA A 119 -8.78 -6.67 -3.88
C ALA A 119 -7.67 -7.69 -3.58
N GLY A 120 -7.26 -8.40 -4.62
CA GLY A 120 -6.20 -9.39 -4.66
C GLY A 120 -5.67 -9.38 -6.07
N GLY A 121 -4.92 -8.33 -6.41
CA GLY A 121 -4.28 -8.23 -7.72
C GLY A 121 -3.40 -9.46 -7.96
N PRO A 122 -3.42 -10.05 -9.17
CA PRO A 122 -2.52 -11.14 -9.49
C PRO A 122 -1.10 -10.59 -9.55
N GLY A 123 -0.28 -10.94 -8.56
CA GLY A 123 1.16 -10.86 -8.68
C GLY A 123 1.55 -11.70 -9.90
N ARG A 124 1.87 -11.04 -11.02
CA ARG A 124 2.32 -11.72 -12.24
C ARG A 124 3.67 -12.37 -11.96
N ARG A 125 3.66 -13.63 -11.53
CA ARG A 125 4.82 -14.52 -11.65
C ARG A 125 4.83 -15.12 -13.05
N ALA A 126 5.79 -14.69 -13.86
CA ALA A 126 6.30 -15.47 -14.97
C ALA A 126 7.78 -15.11 -15.18
N GLY A 127 8.60 -15.50 -14.20
CA GLY A 127 10.05 -15.59 -14.38
C GLY A 127 10.33 -16.67 -15.43
N ARG A 128 10.83 -16.25 -16.59
CA ARG A 128 11.38 -17.18 -17.60
C ARG A 128 12.65 -17.78 -16.99
N ARG A 129 12.56 -19.01 -16.47
CA ARG A 129 13.73 -19.81 -16.06
C ARG A 129 14.65 -19.94 -17.27
N ARG A 130 15.74 -19.17 -17.32
CA ARG A 130 16.89 -19.53 -18.17
C ARG A 130 17.68 -20.59 -17.41
N ARG A 131 17.80 -21.76 -18.04
CA ARG A 131 18.59 -22.90 -17.58
C ARG A 131 20.04 -22.44 -17.34
N ALA A 132 20.63 -22.96 -16.27
CA ALA A 132 22.06 -22.88 -16.01
C ALA A 132 22.83 -23.53 -17.17
N GLY A 133 23.72 -22.77 -17.79
CA GLY A 133 24.68 -23.23 -18.79
C GLY A 133 26.09 -23.07 -18.24
N THR A 134 26.64 -24.18 -17.73
CA THR A 134 28.06 -24.55 -17.64
C THR A 134 29.09 -23.43 -17.38
N SER A 135 29.51 -23.35 -16.11
CA SER A 135 30.80 -22.79 -15.69
C SER A 135 31.96 -23.49 -16.43
N ARG A 136 32.70 -22.75 -17.26
CA ARG A 136 34.05 -23.14 -17.68
C ARG A 136 35.03 -22.67 -16.60
N ARG A 137 35.65 -23.64 -15.91
CA ARG A 137 36.86 -23.43 -15.09
C ARG A 137 38.02 -22.97 -15.99
N PRO A 138 38.77 -21.92 -15.64
CA PRO A 138 40.15 -21.78 -16.08
C PRO A 138 41.06 -22.65 -15.20
N GLY A 139 41.99 -23.37 -15.84
CA GLY A 139 42.94 -24.30 -15.20
C GLY A 139 44.07 -23.62 -14.40
N PRO A 140 44.95 -24.41 -13.78
CA PRO A 140 45.96 -23.92 -12.86
C PRO A 140 47.11 -23.21 -13.60
N VAL A 141 47.49 -22.03 -13.14
CA VAL A 141 48.71 -21.35 -13.58
C VAL A 141 49.86 -21.83 -12.72
N ALA A 142 50.84 -22.47 -13.37
CA ALA A 142 52.06 -22.98 -12.75
C ALA A 142 52.93 -21.83 -12.20
N GLY A 143 53.67 -22.16 -11.14
CA GLY A 143 54.37 -21.20 -10.28
C GLY A 143 55.63 -20.57 -10.88
N ARG A 144 56.05 -19.48 -10.23
CA ARG A 144 57.41 -18.96 -10.28
C ARG A 144 57.94 -18.85 -8.85
N ALA A 145 59.03 -19.57 -8.61
CA ALA A 145 59.75 -19.61 -7.35
C ALA A 145 60.38 -18.25 -7.02
N ALA A 146 60.32 -17.87 -5.75
CA ALA A 146 61.09 -16.77 -5.19
C ALA A 146 62.50 -17.27 -4.78
N PRO A 147 63.58 -16.50 -4.99
CA PRO A 147 64.88 -16.85 -4.46
C PRO A 147 65.00 -16.53 -2.96
N ALA A 148 65.70 -17.42 -2.24
CA ALA A 148 66.00 -17.33 -0.82
C ALA A 148 66.99 -16.19 -0.49
N PRO A 149 66.99 -15.66 0.76
CA PRO A 149 67.98 -14.69 1.19
C PRO A 149 69.31 -15.36 1.53
N ALA A 150 70.42 -14.78 1.05
CA ALA A 150 71.76 -15.05 1.55
C ALA A 150 71.98 -14.34 2.89
N GLY A 151 72.69 -15.00 3.79
CA GLY A 151 73.17 -14.43 5.05
C GLY A 151 74.40 -13.55 4.89
#